data_AF-A0A7C5K490-F1
#
_entry.id   AF-A0A7C5K490-F1
#
_cell.length_a   1.000
_cell.length_b   1.000
_cell.length_c   1.000
_cell.angle_alpha   90.00
_cell.angle_beta   90.00
_cell.angle_gamma   90.00
#
_symmetry.space_group_name_H-M   'P 1'
#
loop_
_entity.id
_entity.type
_entity.pdbx_description
1 polymer ?
#
loop_
_entity_poly.entity_id
_entity_poly.type
_entity_poly.pdbx_seq_one_letter_code
_entity_poly.pdbx_strand_id
1 'polypeptide(L)'
;MEQQFREGDFIETKHGLIFDVKGLVHPPNRVIAFIRYYPSKNGERKGKKQSYKKIYSLSKRYEWLKKNFPEYLVYDQVFNEVLCEVPITDIKKHYTPVEELKRIRNKENPDSLESMIMEMASLLKSSARISWNSIGASGSVMVGLHTLNSDIDLVVYGSENCRRVYSAIETLFKDPCCQLKPYSLDELKRLYDFRSKDTLVGFEDFFKTESRKVLQGKFMGRDYFIRFVKDFGEINERYGDVHYKNCGYGKVEAVVVDDSEAIFTPCTYKVEDVKVVEGPKLQPIREIASFRGRFCEQARSGETVLAQGKIEKVMDRRNGNEYFRLLIGNKPSDYMILKS
;
A
#
# COMPACT_ATOMS: atom_id res chain seq x y z
N MET A 1 19.24 -18.13 5.66
CA MET A 1 18.02 -17.76 4.91
C MET A 1 18.18 -16.31 4.52
N GLU A 2 18.10 -16.02 3.24
CA GLU A 2 18.06 -14.63 2.74
C GLU A 2 16.85 -13.94 3.38
N GLN A 3 17.06 -12.82 4.08
CA GLN A 3 15.97 -12.14 4.76
C GLN A 3 15.09 -11.47 3.71
N GLN A 4 13.88 -11.98 3.52
CA GLN A 4 12.94 -11.46 2.54
C GLN A 4 12.05 -10.39 3.20
N PHE A 5 12.05 -9.20 2.62
CA PHE A 5 11.19 -8.08 3.01
C PHE A 5 10.09 -7.91 1.97
N ARG A 6 8.89 -7.52 2.39
CA ARG A 6 7.81 -7.22 1.45
C ARG A 6 6.86 -6.16 1.99
N GLU A 7 6.06 -5.61 1.08
CA GLU A 7 4.97 -4.69 1.38
C GLU A 7 4.14 -5.15 2.61
N GLY A 8 3.93 -4.21 3.52
CA GLY A 8 3.22 -4.46 4.79
C GLY A 8 4.12 -4.78 5.98
N ASP A 9 5.39 -5.14 5.75
CA ASP A 9 6.40 -5.28 6.79
C ASP A 9 6.93 -3.93 7.28
N PHE A 10 7.45 -3.89 8.51
CA PHE A 10 8.19 -2.73 9.02
C PHE A 10 9.61 -3.13 9.39
N ILE A 11 10.52 -2.16 9.32
CA ILE A 11 11.90 -2.31 9.79
C ILE A 11 12.23 -1.21 10.80
N GLU A 12 12.95 -1.55 11.86
CA GLU A 12 13.53 -0.62 12.82
C GLU A 12 15.05 -0.63 12.66
N THR A 13 15.64 0.56 12.51
CA THR A 13 17.08 0.74 12.39
C THR A 13 17.78 0.74 13.75
N LYS A 14 19.11 0.62 13.76
CA LYS A 14 19.95 0.80 14.96
C LYS A 14 19.76 2.17 15.64
N HIS A 15 19.36 3.19 14.88
CA HIS A 15 19.01 4.53 15.39
C HIS A 15 17.60 4.63 15.96
N GLY A 16 16.83 3.54 15.95
CA GLY A 16 15.45 3.50 16.44
C GLY A 16 14.45 4.19 15.50
N LEU A 17 14.82 4.47 14.25
CA LEU A 17 13.87 4.90 13.21
C LEU A 17 13.07 3.72 12.70
N ILE A 18 11.77 3.92 12.45
CA ILE A 18 10.87 2.86 11.97
C ILE A 18 10.36 3.22 10.58
N PHE A 19 10.48 2.28 9.65
CA PHE A 19 10.08 2.43 8.25
C PHE A 19 9.03 1.39 7.88
N ASP A 20 8.07 1.79 7.03
CA ASP A 20 7.16 0.86 6.33
C ASP A 20 7.80 0.40 5.01
N VAL A 21 7.98 -0.92 4.84
CA VAL A 21 8.56 -1.53 3.63
C VAL A 21 7.62 -1.32 2.44
N LYS A 22 8.19 -0.96 1.29
CA LYS A 22 7.44 -0.66 0.06
C LYS A 22 7.80 -1.59 -1.08
N GLY A 23 6.77 -2.17 -1.71
CA GLY A 23 6.92 -3.02 -2.88
C GLY A 23 7.38 -4.43 -2.51
N LEU A 24 7.75 -5.18 -3.54
CA LEU A 24 8.06 -6.62 -3.46
C LEU A 24 9.47 -6.94 -3.93
N VAL A 25 10.15 -5.97 -4.53
CA VAL A 25 11.47 -6.11 -5.14
C VAL A 25 12.39 -5.05 -4.51
N HIS A 26 13.56 -5.49 -4.06
CA HIS A 26 14.50 -4.66 -3.31
C HIS A 26 15.93 -4.79 -3.85
N PRO A 27 16.74 -3.73 -3.82
CA PRO A 27 18.14 -3.80 -4.23
C PRO A 27 18.96 -4.75 -3.36
N PRO A 28 20.05 -5.33 -3.88
CA PRO A 28 20.96 -6.15 -3.07
C PRO A 28 21.44 -5.39 -1.82
N ASN A 29 21.40 -6.06 -0.67
CA ASN A 29 21.85 -5.53 0.62
C ASN A 29 21.09 -4.29 1.14
N ARG A 30 19.95 -3.92 0.52
CA ARG A 30 19.14 -2.78 0.92
C ARG A 30 17.64 -3.13 0.88
N VAL A 31 16.84 -2.34 1.59
CA VAL A 31 15.39 -2.47 1.62
C VAL A 31 14.76 -1.13 1.28
N ILE A 32 13.87 -1.12 0.28
CA ILE A 32 13.08 0.08 -0.02
C ILE A 32 11.99 0.19 1.03
N ALA A 33 12.06 1.23 1.85
CA ALA A 33 11.12 1.45 2.95
C ALA A 33 11.00 2.94 3.24
N PHE A 34 9.81 3.43 3.57
CA PHE A 34 9.59 4.86 3.86
C PHE A 34 9.54 5.12 5.35
N ILE A 35 10.24 6.15 5.82
CA ILE A 35 10.22 6.49 7.25
C ILE A 35 8.80 6.79 7.69
N ARG A 36 8.39 6.19 8.81
CA ARG A 36 7.05 6.34 9.37
C ARG A 36 7.08 6.95 10.75
N TYR A 37 8.03 6.52 11.58
CA TYR A 37 8.21 7.02 12.93
C TYR A 37 9.67 7.31 13.22
N TYR A 38 9.92 8.40 13.94
CA TYR A 38 11.24 8.74 14.46
C TYR A 38 11.19 9.06 15.95
N PRO A 39 12.25 8.76 16.71
CA PRO A 39 12.35 9.08 18.13
C PRO A 39 12.23 10.59 18.38
N SER A 40 11.43 10.99 19.36
CA SER A 40 11.29 12.39 19.76
C SER A 40 10.76 12.49 21.19
N LYS A 41 11.41 13.28 22.05
CA LYS A 41 10.97 13.54 23.44
C LYS A 41 9.53 14.07 23.49
N ASN A 42 9.16 14.93 22.54
CA ASN A 42 7.83 15.52 22.42
C ASN A 42 6.92 14.72 21.46
N GLY A 43 7.14 13.41 21.34
CA GLY A 43 6.36 12.54 20.45
C GLY A 43 5.00 12.15 21.05
N GLU A 44 3.97 12.16 20.21
CA GLU A 44 2.59 11.77 20.54
C GLU A 44 2.40 10.25 20.62
N ARG A 45 3.26 9.46 19.98
CA ARG A 45 3.22 8.00 20.02
C ARG A 45 4.11 7.48 21.14
N LYS A 46 3.53 6.79 22.12
CA LYS A 46 4.25 6.29 23.30
C LYS A 46 4.67 4.84 23.08
N GLY A 47 5.95 4.62 22.79
CA GLY A 47 6.54 3.29 22.81
C GLY A 47 7.00 2.90 24.22
N LYS A 48 7.41 1.64 24.40
CA LYS A 48 7.83 1.10 25.72
C LYS A 48 9.02 1.85 26.34
N LYS A 49 9.97 2.31 25.53
CA LYS A 49 11.23 2.93 25.99
C LYS A 49 11.34 4.42 25.68
N GLN A 50 10.60 4.90 24.68
CA GLN A 50 10.71 6.28 24.21
C GLN A 50 9.46 6.70 23.43
N SER A 51 9.32 8.00 23.24
CA SER A 51 8.23 8.60 22.44
C SER A 51 8.66 8.79 20.98
N TYR A 52 7.69 8.74 20.07
CA TYR A 52 7.87 8.84 18.63
C TYR A 52 6.93 9.89 18.03
N LYS A 53 7.38 10.52 16.95
CA LYS A 53 6.53 11.33 16.07
C LYS A 53 6.24 10.55 14.79
N LYS A 54 5.02 10.65 14.28
CA LYS A 54 4.61 10.02 13.01
C LYS A 54 4.68 11.02 11.85
N ILE A 55 5.26 10.62 10.72
CA ILE A 55 5.27 11.41 9.49
C ILE A 55 4.26 10.82 8.50
N TYR A 56 3.24 11.59 8.12
CA TYR A 56 2.19 11.13 7.21
C TYR A 56 2.57 11.33 5.75
N SER A 57 2.69 12.59 5.33
CA SER A 57 2.92 13.00 3.94
C SER A 57 4.25 12.48 3.40
N LEU A 58 4.24 12.00 2.15
CA LEU A 58 5.41 11.46 1.47
C LEU A 58 6.52 12.52 1.32
N SER A 59 6.17 13.75 0.93
CA SER A 59 7.17 14.84 0.77
C SER A 59 7.88 15.14 2.08
N LYS A 60 7.14 15.22 3.20
CA LYS A 60 7.70 15.43 4.53
C LYS A 60 8.63 14.30 4.98
N ARG A 61 8.41 13.06 4.52
CA ARG A 61 9.32 11.94 4.79
C ARG A 61 10.66 12.14 4.09
N TYR A 62 10.64 12.50 2.81
CA TYR A 62 11.85 12.81 2.04
C TYR A 62 12.59 14.02 2.61
N GLU A 63 11.88 15.12 2.94
CA GLU A 63 12.46 16.30 3.56
C GLU A 63 13.16 15.97 4.89
N TRP A 64 12.50 15.16 5.72
CA TRP A 64 13.06 14.76 7.00
C TRP A 64 14.30 13.88 6.82
N LEU A 65 14.28 12.91 5.92
CA LEU A 65 15.44 12.05 5.64
C LEU A 65 16.60 12.87 5.08
N LYS A 66 16.35 13.75 4.10
CA LYS A 66 17.36 14.62 3.51
C LYS A 66 18.10 15.44 4.57
N LYS A 67 17.40 15.86 5.62
CA LYS A 67 17.96 16.66 6.71
C LYS A 67 18.71 15.83 7.76
N ASN A 68 18.23 14.63 8.09
CA ASN A 68 18.70 13.89 9.27
C ASN A 68 19.48 12.61 8.93
N PHE A 69 19.15 11.93 7.83
CA PHE A 69 19.74 10.67 7.37
C PHE A 69 19.80 10.64 5.82
N PRO A 70 20.53 11.59 5.18
CA PRO A 70 20.60 11.68 3.72
C PRO A 70 21.18 10.43 3.05
N GLU A 71 21.98 9.63 3.77
CA GLU A 71 22.56 8.36 3.32
C GLU A 71 21.51 7.29 2.98
N TYR A 72 20.27 7.44 3.46
CA TYR A 72 19.15 6.57 3.09
C TYR A 72 18.42 7.02 1.82
N LEU A 73 18.77 8.19 1.26
CA LEU A 73 18.23 8.65 -0.01
C LEU A 73 19.21 8.30 -1.13
N VAL A 74 18.91 7.21 -1.85
CA VAL A 74 19.77 6.65 -2.89
C VAL A 74 19.11 6.86 -4.24
N TYR A 75 19.88 7.29 -5.23
CA TYR A 75 19.42 7.25 -6.62
C TYR A 75 19.54 5.82 -7.14
N ASP A 76 18.41 5.15 -7.26
CA ASP A 76 18.32 3.78 -7.76
C ASP A 76 18.35 3.79 -9.29
N GLN A 77 19.30 3.06 -9.88
CA GLN A 77 19.50 3.00 -11.34
C GLN A 77 18.46 2.10 -12.05
N VAL A 78 17.87 1.15 -11.34
CA VAL A 78 16.86 0.23 -11.87
C VAL A 78 15.51 0.93 -11.92
N PHE A 79 15.13 1.65 -10.86
CA PHE A 79 13.88 2.42 -10.80
C PHE A 79 14.02 3.85 -11.37
N ASN A 80 15.25 4.30 -11.64
CA ASN A 80 15.59 5.62 -12.17
C ASN A 80 14.96 6.76 -11.33
N GLU A 81 15.06 6.64 -10.01
CA GLU A 81 14.46 7.56 -9.04
C GLU A 81 15.27 7.58 -7.73
N VAL A 82 15.18 8.69 -6.99
CA VAL A 82 15.68 8.74 -5.61
C VAL A 82 14.70 8.03 -4.71
N LEU A 83 15.12 6.92 -4.11
CA LEU A 83 14.32 6.10 -3.20
C LEU A 83 14.88 6.13 -1.78
N CYS A 84 14.03 5.79 -0.82
CA CYS A 84 14.45 5.55 0.55
C CYS A 84 14.89 4.10 0.70
N GLU A 85 16.21 3.88 0.73
CA GLU A 85 16.84 2.57 0.78
C GLU A 85 17.67 2.39 2.06
N VAL A 86 17.17 1.54 2.96
CA VAL A 86 17.83 1.25 4.24
C VAL A 86 18.80 0.07 4.06
N PRO A 87 20.10 0.20 4.38
CA PRO A 87 21.03 -0.93 4.37
C PRO A 87 20.60 -2.04 5.32
N ILE A 88 20.69 -3.30 4.89
CA ILE A 88 20.35 -4.45 5.76
C ILE A 88 21.20 -4.44 7.04
N THR A 89 22.46 -4.01 6.94
CA THR A 89 23.38 -3.87 8.08
C THR A 89 22.90 -2.88 9.13
N ASP A 90 22.03 -1.94 8.80
CA ASP A 90 21.47 -0.95 9.72
C ASP A 90 20.17 -1.41 10.36
N ILE A 91 19.55 -2.47 9.84
CA ILE A 91 18.31 -3.03 10.36
C ILE A 91 18.62 -3.73 11.68
N LYS A 92 18.02 -3.23 12.75
CA LYS A 92 18.07 -3.82 14.08
C LYS A 92 16.96 -4.85 14.28
N LYS A 93 15.78 -4.59 13.72
CA LYS A 93 14.63 -5.48 13.84
C LYS A 93 13.73 -5.41 12.62
N HIS A 94 13.25 -6.56 12.18
CA HIS A 94 12.25 -6.73 11.14
C HIS A 94 10.95 -7.20 11.80
N TYR A 95 9.86 -6.51 11.44
CA TYR A 95 8.52 -6.77 11.93
C TYR A 95 7.68 -7.29 10.77
N THR A 96 7.12 -8.49 10.91
CA THR A 96 6.26 -9.12 9.91
C THR A 96 4.83 -9.22 10.42
N PRO A 97 3.81 -8.93 9.59
CA PRO A 97 2.41 -8.97 10.03
C PRO A 97 1.92 -10.31 10.59
N VAL A 98 2.37 -11.43 10.03
CA VAL A 98 1.93 -12.77 10.47
C VAL A 98 2.40 -13.06 11.90
N GLU A 99 3.68 -12.81 12.20
CA GLU A 99 4.20 -13.00 13.55
C GLU A 99 3.56 -12.02 14.56
N GLU A 100 3.20 -10.82 14.13
CA GLU A 100 2.49 -9.89 15.00
C GLU A 100 1.08 -10.38 15.36
N LEU A 101 0.30 -10.86 14.39
CA LEU A 101 -1.02 -11.41 14.66
C LEU A 101 -0.94 -12.66 15.55
N LYS A 102 0.08 -13.50 15.34
CA LYS A 102 0.38 -14.64 16.21
C LYS A 102 0.76 -14.20 17.64
N ARG A 103 1.54 -13.12 17.79
CA ARG A 103 1.85 -12.52 19.10
C ARG A 103 0.57 -12.05 19.81
N ILE A 104 -0.32 -11.35 19.09
CA ILE A 104 -1.59 -10.87 19.65
C ILE A 104 -2.45 -12.06 20.08
N ARG A 105 -2.59 -13.10 19.24
CA ARG A 105 -3.38 -14.30 19.54
C ARG A 105 -2.93 -15.03 20.81
N ASN A 106 -1.63 -15.01 21.09
CA ASN A 106 -1.05 -15.70 22.24
C ASN A 106 -0.94 -14.79 23.49
N LYS A 107 -1.45 -13.56 23.43
CA LYS A 107 -1.39 -12.61 24.53
C LYS A 107 -2.54 -12.86 25.50
N GLU A 108 -2.24 -12.97 26.80
CA GLU A 108 -3.26 -13.18 27.85
C GLU A 108 -4.22 -11.99 27.97
N ASN A 109 -3.69 -10.77 27.88
CA ASN A 109 -4.44 -9.52 28.07
C ASN A 109 -4.24 -8.59 26.87
N PRO A 110 -4.91 -8.85 25.73
CA PRO A 110 -4.91 -7.92 24.60
C PRO A 110 -5.63 -6.62 24.96
N ASP A 111 -5.13 -5.50 24.45
CA ASP A 111 -5.85 -4.23 24.55
C ASP A 111 -7.04 -4.17 23.57
N SER A 112 -7.83 -3.10 23.63
CA SER A 112 -9.07 -3.00 22.84
C SER A 112 -8.84 -3.06 21.33
N LEU A 113 -7.73 -2.50 20.81
CA LEU A 113 -7.42 -2.58 19.39
C LEU A 113 -6.94 -3.97 19.01
N GLU A 114 -6.05 -4.55 19.82
CA GLU A 114 -5.57 -5.92 19.64
C GLU A 114 -6.73 -6.94 19.63
N SER A 115 -7.73 -6.79 20.51
CA SER A 115 -8.93 -7.63 20.53
C SER A 115 -9.76 -7.47 19.25
N MET A 116 -10.04 -6.25 18.79
CA MET A 116 -10.77 -6.02 17.54
C MET A 116 -10.03 -6.59 16.32
N ILE A 117 -8.69 -6.49 16.30
CA ILE A 117 -7.85 -7.09 15.26
C ILE A 117 -8.02 -8.62 15.25
N MET A 118 -8.01 -9.25 16.42
CA MET A 118 -8.21 -10.70 16.53
C MET A 118 -9.61 -11.13 16.09
N GLU A 119 -10.65 -10.40 16.47
CA GLU A 119 -12.03 -10.65 16.06
C GLU A 119 -12.19 -10.53 14.55
N MET A 120 -11.71 -9.43 13.95
CA MET A 120 -11.78 -9.21 12.51
C MET A 120 -10.97 -10.26 11.74
N ALA A 121 -9.75 -10.55 12.17
CA ALA A 121 -8.91 -11.54 11.50
C ALA A 121 -9.51 -12.95 11.60
N SER A 122 -10.14 -13.30 12.74
CA SER A 122 -10.85 -14.57 12.91
C SER A 122 -12.05 -14.68 11.99
N LEU A 123 -12.86 -13.61 11.89
CA LEU A 123 -14.00 -13.53 10.98
C LEU A 123 -13.58 -13.71 9.52
N LEU A 124 -12.56 -12.96 9.06
CA LEU A 124 -12.07 -13.09 7.69
C LEU A 124 -11.49 -14.48 7.43
N LYS A 125 -10.73 -15.02 8.38
CA LYS A 125 -10.16 -16.37 8.27
C LYS A 125 -11.25 -17.43 8.14
N SER A 126 -12.28 -17.40 8.98
CA SER A 126 -13.37 -18.40 8.94
C SER A 126 -14.19 -18.27 7.66
N SER A 127 -14.56 -17.05 7.28
CA SER A 127 -15.42 -16.79 6.11
C SER A 127 -14.69 -17.12 4.81
N ALA A 128 -13.41 -16.80 4.70
CA ALA A 128 -12.60 -17.11 3.52
C ALA A 128 -11.98 -18.52 3.57
N ARG A 129 -12.03 -19.21 4.73
CA ARG A 129 -11.39 -20.50 5.02
C ARG A 129 -9.87 -20.53 4.78
N ILE A 130 -9.18 -19.45 5.12
CA ILE A 130 -7.71 -19.32 4.94
C ILE A 130 -6.93 -19.75 6.18
N SER A 131 -5.61 -19.87 6.04
CA SER A 131 -4.71 -20.22 7.15
C SER A 131 -4.35 -19.00 8.00
N TRP A 132 -4.01 -19.22 9.27
CA TRP A 132 -3.41 -18.16 10.10
C TRP A 132 -2.05 -17.69 9.57
N ASN A 133 -1.38 -18.49 8.75
CA ASN A 133 -0.09 -18.11 8.16
C ASN A 133 -0.23 -17.19 6.93
N SER A 134 -1.46 -16.96 6.45
CA SER A 134 -1.73 -16.11 5.29
C SER A 134 -2.40 -14.79 5.65
N ILE A 135 -2.58 -14.48 6.93
CA ILE A 135 -3.15 -13.21 7.42
C ILE A 135 -2.30 -12.68 8.57
N GLY A 136 -2.14 -11.36 8.65
CA GLY A 136 -1.30 -10.70 9.65
C GLY A 136 -1.82 -9.31 10.03
N ALA A 137 -1.31 -8.79 11.14
CA ALA A 137 -1.61 -7.45 11.64
C ALA A 137 -0.44 -6.51 11.39
N SER A 138 -0.68 -5.37 10.76
CA SER A 138 0.35 -4.38 10.39
C SER A 138 0.07 -3.04 11.06
N GLY A 139 0.62 -1.96 10.51
CA GLY A 139 0.37 -0.61 10.98
C GLY A 139 0.94 -0.33 12.36
N SER A 140 0.25 0.53 13.10
CA SER A 140 0.79 1.05 14.37
C SER A 140 0.86 0.00 15.49
N VAL A 141 -0.01 -1.01 15.48
CA VAL A 141 0.01 -2.08 16.49
C VAL A 141 1.26 -2.93 16.38
N MET A 142 1.74 -3.17 15.15
CA MET A 142 2.89 -4.04 14.87
C MET A 142 4.20 -3.53 15.48
N VAL A 143 4.29 -2.24 15.72
CA VAL A 143 5.43 -1.61 16.39
C VAL A 143 5.09 -1.07 17.79
N GLY A 144 3.90 -1.39 18.31
CA GLY A 144 3.44 -0.96 19.63
C GLY A 144 3.33 0.56 19.78
N LEU A 145 2.96 1.25 18.70
CA LEU A 145 2.77 2.71 18.65
C LEU A 145 1.31 3.09 18.34
N HIS A 146 0.37 2.16 18.53
CA HIS A 146 -1.04 2.43 18.36
C HIS A 146 -1.59 3.33 19.47
N THR A 147 -2.66 4.05 19.15
CA THR A 147 -3.40 4.89 20.10
C THR A 147 -4.88 4.52 20.02
N LEU A 148 -5.71 5.12 20.87
CA LEU A 148 -7.17 4.95 20.82
C LEU A 148 -7.81 5.36 19.49
N ASN A 149 -7.08 6.09 18.63
CA ASN A 149 -7.51 6.53 17.29
C ASN A 149 -6.76 5.79 16.17
N SER A 150 -6.04 4.71 16.48
CA SER A 150 -5.40 3.88 15.46
C SER A 150 -6.42 2.98 14.77
N ASP A 151 -6.23 2.77 13.48
CA ASP A 151 -7.05 1.91 12.62
C ASP A 151 -6.68 0.43 12.79
N ILE A 152 -7.52 -0.46 12.29
CA ILE A 152 -7.23 -1.88 12.11
C ILE A 152 -6.53 -2.05 10.76
N ASP A 153 -5.23 -2.35 10.79
CA ASP A 153 -4.43 -2.61 9.59
C ASP A 153 -4.17 -4.12 9.47
N LEU A 154 -4.79 -4.79 8.50
CA LEU A 154 -4.55 -6.22 8.21
C LEU A 154 -3.81 -6.40 6.89
N VAL A 155 -3.05 -7.48 6.78
CA VAL A 155 -2.40 -7.91 5.53
C VAL A 155 -2.76 -9.36 5.26
N VAL A 156 -3.16 -9.67 4.02
CA VAL A 156 -3.40 -11.04 3.55
C VAL A 156 -2.39 -11.37 2.45
N TYR A 157 -1.83 -12.58 2.52
CA TYR A 157 -0.78 -13.05 1.63
C TYR A 157 -1.24 -14.20 0.72
N GLY A 158 -0.78 -14.16 -0.53
CA GLY A 158 -1.05 -15.18 -1.53
C GLY A 158 -2.30 -14.85 -2.34
N SER A 159 -2.18 -14.91 -3.66
CA SER A 159 -3.17 -14.40 -4.60
C SER A 159 -4.54 -15.06 -4.47
N GLU A 160 -4.54 -16.37 -4.22
CA GLU A 160 -5.75 -17.16 -3.97
C GLU A 160 -6.40 -16.81 -2.63
N ASN A 161 -5.61 -16.70 -1.56
CA ASN A 161 -6.14 -16.29 -0.25
C ASN A 161 -6.73 -14.88 -0.30
N CYS A 162 -6.07 -13.96 -1.00
CA CYS A 162 -6.55 -12.59 -1.18
C CYS A 162 -7.90 -12.56 -1.90
N ARG A 163 -8.07 -13.32 -3.00
CA ARG A 163 -9.36 -13.43 -3.71
C ARG A 163 -10.46 -14.00 -2.83
N ARG A 164 -10.15 -15.05 -2.08
CA ARG A 164 -11.11 -15.67 -1.15
C ARG A 164 -11.54 -14.71 -0.04
N VAL A 165 -10.61 -13.92 0.50
CA VAL A 165 -10.94 -12.87 1.48
C VAL A 165 -11.74 -11.74 0.82
N TYR A 166 -11.38 -11.30 -0.39
CA TYR A 166 -12.13 -10.29 -1.14
C TYR A 166 -13.60 -10.68 -1.29
N SER A 167 -13.88 -11.86 -1.83
CA SER A 167 -15.25 -12.36 -2.02
C SER A 167 -15.98 -12.61 -0.69
N ALA A 168 -15.25 -13.01 0.36
CA ALA A 168 -15.82 -13.13 1.70
C ALA A 168 -16.29 -11.77 2.24
N ILE A 169 -15.51 -10.69 2.06
CA ILE A 169 -15.91 -9.34 2.48
C ILE A 169 -17.17 -8.88 1.73
N GLU A 170 -17.21 -9.08 0.40
CA GLU A 170 -18.40 -8.75 -0.41
C GLU A 170 -19.66 -9.47 0.07
N THR A 171 -19.51 -10.71 0.56
CA THR A 171 -20.61 -11.48 1.14
C THR A 171 -20.99 -10.95 2.52
N LEU A 172 -20.01 -10.66 3.38
CA LEU A 172 -20.23 -10.13 4.74
C LEU A 172 -20.91 -8.75 4.72
N PHE A 173 -20.61 -7.91 3.73
CA PHE A 173 -21.27 -6.60 3.57
C PHE A 173 -22.78 -6.71 3.33
N LYS A 174 -23.26 -7.86 2.80
CA LYS A 174 -24.69 -8.11 2.56
C LYS A 174 -25.42 -8.59 3.82
N ASP A 175 -24.68 -8.99 4.86
CA ASP A 175 -25.25 -9.45 6.12
C ASP A 175 -25.53 -8.24 7.05
N PRO A 176 -26.79 -7.94 7.37
CA PRO A 176 -27.14 -6.83 8.27
C PRO A 176 -26.58 -7.03 9.68
N CYS A 177 -26.43 -8.28 10.15
CA CYS A 177 -25.92 -8.61 11.48
C CYS A 177 -24.40 -8.53 11.57
N CYS A 178 -23.68 -8.53 10.45
CA CYS A 178 -22.22 -8.43 10.44
C CYS A 178 -21.74 -7.04 10.87
N GLN A 179 -20.73 -6.97 11.74
CA GLN A 179 -20.13 -5.71 12.18
C GLN A 179 -19.08 -5.12 11.22
N LEU A 180 -18.78 -5.85 10.14
CA LEU A 180 -17.94 -5.39 9.04
C LEU A 180 -18.81 -4.64 8.02
N LYS A 181 -18.64 -3.33 7.91
CA LYS A 181 -19.47 -2.44 7.09
C LYS A 181 -18.64 -1.61 6.11
N PRO A 182 -19.17 -1.31 4.91
CA PRO A 182 -18.61 -0.27 4.05
C PRO A 182 -18.72 1.10 4.74
N TYR A 183 -17.97 2.08 4.24
CA TYR A 183 -18.15 3.45 4.70
C TYR A 183 -19.51 4.02 4.30
N SER A 184 -20.16 4.68 5.25
CA SER A 184 -21.28 5.58 5.00
C SER A 184 -20.85 6.84 4.25
N LEU A 185 -21.81 7.59 3.71
CA LEU A 185 -21.55 8.85 3.01
C LEU A 185 -20.75 9.85 3.87
N ASP A 186 -21.09 10.01 5.15
CA ASP A 186 -20.39 10.94 6.04
C ASP A 186 -18.99 10.47 6.40
N GLU A 187 -18.77 9.15 6.47
CA GLU A 187 -17.41 8.59 6.61
C GLU A 187 -16.58 8.78 5.34
N LEU A 188 -17.18 8.65 4.16
CA LEU A 188 -16.51 8.96 2.89
C LEU A 188 -16.15 10.44 2.76
N LYS A 189 -17.00 11.37 3.25
CA LYS A 189 -16.66 12.80 3.35
C LYS A 189 -15.45 13.03 4.26
N ARG A 190 -15.44 12.43 5.46
CA ARG A 190 -14.29 12.51 6.38
C ARG A 190 -13.02 11.92 5.75
N LEU A 191 -13.14 10.80 5.04
CA LEU A 191 -12.04 10.19 4.32
C LEU A 191 -11.54 11.13 3.21
N TYR A 192 -12.44 11.74 2.45
CA TYR A 192 -12.10 12.73 1.43
C TYR A 192 -11.31 13.91 2.00
N ASP A 193 -11.77 14.53 3.10
CA ASP A 193 -11.08 15.65 3.75
C ASP A 193 -9.66 15.29 4.22
N PHE A 194 -9.46 14.03 4.60
CA PHE A 194 -8.14 13.51 4.93
C PHE A 194 -7.28 13.26 3.68
N ARG A 195 -7.85 12.66 2.63
CA ARG A 195 -7.11 12.22 1.44
C ARG A 195 -6.81 13.34 0.44
N SER A 196 -7.66 14.35 0.34
CA SER A 196 -7.56 15.48 -0.60
C SER A 196 -6.27 16.27 -0.44
N LYS A 197 -5.67 16.25 0.77
CA LYS A 197 -4.37 16.83 1.08
C LYS A 197 -3.20 16.19 0.31
N ASP A 198 -3.36 14.92 -0.10
CA ASP A 198 -2.33 14.11 -0.75
C ASP A 198 -2.77 13.58 -2.14
N THR A 199 -3.98 13.89 -2.61
CA THR A 199 -4.52 13.46 -3.92
C THR A 199 -5.61 14.45 -4.37
N LEU A 200 -5.32 15.23 -5.40
CA LEU A 200 -6.20 16.30 -5.90
C LEU A 200 -7.28 15.74 -6.83
N VAL A 201 -8.40 15.32 -6.27
CA VAL A 201 -9.58 14.80 -6.98
C VAL A 201 -10.83 15.48 -6.43
N GLY A 202 -11.85 15.70 -7.26
CA GLY A 202 -13.13 16.24 -6.81
C GLY A 202 -13.93 15.23 -5.99
N PHE A 203 -14.79 15.70 -5.08
CA PHE A 203 -15.55 14.80 -4.19
C PHE A 203 -16.45 13.82 -4.96
N GLU A 204 -17.04 14.23 -6.08
CA GLU A 204 -17.91 13.36 -6.87
C GLU A 204 -17.14 12.16 -7.46
N ASP A 205 -15.99 12.40 -8.09
CA ASP A 205 -15.14 11.34 -8.64
C ASP A 205 -14.53 10.45 -7.55
N PHE A 206 -14.17 11.06 -6.42
CA PHE A 206 -13.74 10.34 -5.24
C PHE A 206 -14.86 9.41 -4.74
N PHE A 207 -16.08 9.92 -4.59
CA PHE A 207 -17.21 9.13 -4.11
C PHE A 207 -17.55 7.98 -5.06
N LYS A 208 -17.59 8.22 -6.38
CA LYS A 208 -17.85 7.19 -7.40
C LYS A 208 -16.92 5.98 -7.28
N THR A 209 -15.67 6.20 -6.92
CA THR A 209 -14.67 5.13 -6.81
C THR A 209 -14.62 4.54 -5.40
N GLU A 210 -14.53 5.38 -4.37
CA GLU A 210 -14.30 4.96 -2.99
C GLU A 210 -15.52 4.28 -2.35
N SER A 211 -16.74 4.59 -2.79
CA SER A 211 -17.97 3.92 -2.33
C SER A 211 -18.06 2.45 -2.75
N ARG A 212 -17.26 2.03 -3.74
CA ARG A 212 -17.25 0.66 -4.27
C ARG A 212 -16.16 -0.23 -3.65
N LYS A 213 -15.28 0.35 -2.81
CA LYS A 213 -14.12 -0.35 -2.24
C LYS A 213 -14.51 -1.17 -1.03
N VAL A 214 -13.96 -2.38 -0.93
CA VAL A 214 -14.20 -3.30 0.17
C VAL A 214 -12.97 -3.50 1.06
N LEU A 215 -11.79 -3.06 0.61
CA LEU A 215 -10.54 -3.17 1.39
C LEU A 215 -10.42 -2.11 2.49
N GLN A 216 -11.44 -1.28 2.68
CA GLN A 216 -11.53 -0.27 3.72
C GLN A 216 -12.98 -0.10 4.17
N GLY A 217 -13.16 0.34 5.41
CA GLY A 217 -14.49 0.57 5.95
C GLY A 217 -14.47 0.63 7.47
N LYS A 218 -15.56 0.15 8.09
CA LYS A 218 -15.69 0.04 9.54
C LYS A 218 -15.81 -1.41 9.99
N PHE A 219 -15.13 -1.75 11.06
CA PHE A 219 -15.35 -2.97 11.83
C PHE A 219 -15.59 -2.58 13.28
N MET A 220 -16.77 -2.88 13.83
CA MET A 220 -17.15 -2.47 15.20
C MET A 220 -17.01 -0.94 15.43
N GLY A 221 -17.29 -0.13 14.40
CA GLY A 221 -17.13 1.33 14.44
C GLY A 221 -15.69 1.84 14.27
N ARG A 222 -14.70 0.95 14.21
CA ARG A 222 -13.28 1.25 13.98
C ARG A 222 -12.93 1.26 12.50
N ASP A 223 -12.15 2.24 12.03
CA ASP A 223 -11.62 2.22 10.66
C ASP A 223 -10.74 0.98 10.45
N TYR A 224 -10.87 0.34 9.29
CA TYR A 224 -9.97 -0.71 8.87
C TYR A 224 -9.40 -0.45 7.48
N PHE A 225 -8.23 -1.00 7.23
CA PHE A 225 -7.65 -1.18 5.92
C PHE A 225 -7.05 -2.57 5.80
N ILE A 226 -7.37 -3.28 4.72
CA ILE A 226 -6.83 -4.60 4.39
C ILE A 226 -5.92 -4.46 3.19
N ARG A 227 -4.67 -4.88 3.33
CA ARG A 227 -3.74 -4.95 2.21
C ARG A 227 -3.64 -6.37 1.70
N PHE A 228 -3.80 -6.54 0.39
CA PHE A 228 -3.49 -7.79 -0.28
C PHE A 228 -2.12 -7.74 -0.92
N VAL A 229 -1.32 -8.77 -0.68
CA VAL A 229 0.07 -8.85 -1.10
C VAL A 229 0.33 -10.25 -1.64
N LYS A 230 1.07 -10.36 -2.73
CA LYS A 230 1.51 -11.65 -3.26
C LYS A 230 2.42 -12.39 -2.28
N ASP A 231 2.35 -13.71 -2.28
CA ASP A 231 3.29 -14.50 -1.47
C ASP A 231 4.65 -14.58 -2.16
N PHE A 232 5.71 -14.93 -1.41
CA PHE A 232 7.07 -14.95 -1.96
C PHE A 232 7.22 -15.89 -3.16
N GLY A 233 6.50 -17.02 -3.17
CA GLY A 233 6.50 -17.96 -4.29
C GLY A 233 5.77 -17.47 -5.55
N GLU A 234 5.04 -16.35 -5.48
CA GLU A 234 4.31 -15.76 -6.60
C GLU A 234 5.09 -14.60 -7.26
N ILE A 235 6.24 -14.22 -6.68
CA ILE A 235 7.06 -13.10 -7.13
C ILE A 235 8.23 -13.65 -7.95
N ASN A 236 8.09 -13.57 -9.27
CA ASN A 236 9.12 -14.03 -10.21
C ASN A 236 10.10 -12.91 -10.63
N GLU A 237 9.88 -11.68 -10.20
CA GLU A 237 10.74 -10.54 -10.52
C GLU A 237 11.85 -10.39 -9.48
N ARG A 238 13.09 -10.37 -9.95
CA ARG A 238 14.26 -10.00 -9.15
C ARG A 238 14.68 -8.58 -9.48
N TYR A 239 15.38 -7.95 -8.54
CA TYR A 239 15.92 -6.62 -8.76
C TYR A 239 16.87 -6.62 -9.96
N GLY A 240 16.65 -5.66 -10.88
CA GLY A 240 17.40 -5.56 -12.12
C GLY A 240 16.83 -6.38 -13.29
N ASP A 241 15.83 -7.22 -13.08
CA ASP A 241 15.14 -7.90 -14.18
C ASP A 241 14.39 -6.88 -15.06
N VAL A 242 13.73 -5.91 -14.44
CA VAL A 242 12.99 -4.84 -15.11
C VAL A 242 13.63 -3.50 -14.79
N HIS A 243 14.02 -2.76 -15.82
CA HIS A 243 14.54 -1.41 -15.68
C HIS A 243 13.50 -0.37 -16.09
N TYR A 244 13.46 0.73 -15.37
CA TYR A 244 12.55 1.84 -15.59
C TYR A 244 13.32 3.08 -16.00
N LYS A 245 12.75 3.89 -16.89
CA LYS A 245 13.27 5.22 -17.21
C LYS A 245 12.16 6.23 -17.09
N ASN A 246 12.37 7.26 -16.27
CA ASN A 246 11.45 8.37 -16.15
C ASN A 246 11.40 9.14 -17.47
N CYS A 247 10.21 9.25 -18.05
CA CYS A 247 9.97 9.92 -19.33
C CYS A 247 9.13 11.19 -19.18
N GLY A 248 8.93 11.69 -17.96
CA GLY A 248 8.13 12.88 -17.67
C GLY A 248 6.79 12.55 -17.03
N TYR A 249 5.94 13.56 -16.88
CA TYR A 249 4.58 13.42 -16.36
C TYR A 249 3.57 13.60 -17.49
N GLY A 250 2.47 12.87 -17.41
CA GLY A 250 1.39 12.98 -18.38
C GLY A 250 0.04 12.62 -17.81
N LYS A 251 -0.98 12.99 -18.58
CA LYS A 251 -2.39 12.68 -18.34
C LYS A 251 -2.89 11.84 -19.49
N VAL A 252 -3.48 10.70 -19.19
CA VAL A 252 -3.95 9.74 -20.19
C VAL A 252 -5.41 9.39 -19.95
N GLU A 253 -6.14 9.24 -21.04
CA GLU A 253 -7.42 8.57 -21.07
C GLU A 253 -7.21 7.16 -21.64
N ALA A 254 -7.79 6.15 -21.01
CA ALA A 254 -7.60 4.76 -21.44
C ALA A 254 -8.76 3.86 -21.00
N VAL A 255 -8.93 2.73 -21.68
CA VAL A 255 -9.87 1.68 -21.28
C VAL A 255 -9.12 0.60 -20.50
N VAL A 256 -9.61 0.25 -19.32
CA VAL A 256 -9.06 -0.87 -18.53
C VAL A 256 -9.51 -2.17 -19.16
N VAL A 257 -8.57 -3.04 -19.53
CA VAL A 257 -8.86 -4.34 -20.16
C VAL A 257 -8.59 -5.53 -19.23
N ASP A 258 -7.83 -5.31 -18.16
CA ASP A 258 -7.52 -6.33 -17.15
C ASP A 258 -7.28 -5.67 -15.78
N ASP A 259 -8.14 -6.00 -14.82
CA ASP A 259 -8.11 -5.57 -13.42
C ASP A 259 -7.75 -6.71 -12.45
N SER A 260 -7.21 -7.83 -12.93
CA SER A 260 -6.85 -8.99 -12.10
C SER A 260 -5.80 -8.69 -11.01
N GLU A 261 -5.04 -7.61 -11.19
CA GLU A 261 -4.02 -7.11 -10.26
C GLU A 261 -4.50 -5.87 -9.46
N ALA A 262 -5.74 -5.42 -9.63
CA ALA A 262 -6.25 -4.17 -9.08
C ALA A 262 -6.41 -4.19 -7.55
N ILE A 263 -6.58 -5.36 -6.94
CA ILE A 263 -6.78 -5.49 -5.48
C ILE A 263 -5.48 -5.54 -4.68
N PHE A 264 -4.33 -5.72 -5.35
CA PHE A 264 -3.05 -5.94 -4.69
C PHE A 264 -2.30 -4.65 -4.42
N THR A 265 -1.33 -4.68 -3.51
CA THR A 265 -0.31 -3.64 -3.41
C THR A 265 1.07 -4.26 -3.67
N PRO A 266 1.81 -3.80 -4.70
CA PRO A 266 1.41 -2.83 -5.73
C PRO A 266 0.22 -3.33 -6.58
N CYS A 267 -0.58 -2.40 -7.11
CA CYS A 267 -1.67 -2.70 -8.05
C CYS A 267 -1.26 -2.36 -9.48
N THR A 268 -1.85 -3.05 -10.45
CA THR A 268 -1.68 -2.75 -11.88
C THR A 268 -3.00 -2.94 -12.61
N TYR A 269 -3.24 -2.07 -13.59
CA TYR A 269 -4.37 -2.13 -14.53
C TYR A 269 -3.78 -2.20 -15.92
N LYS A 270 -4.07 -3.25 -16.69
CA LYS A 270 -3.71 -3.23 -18.12
C LYS A 270 -4.72 -2.36 -18.85
N VAL A 271 -4.21 -1.59 -19.81
CA VAL A 271 -5.00 -0.61 -20.53
C VAL A 271 -4.77 -0.68 -22.03
N GLU A 272 -5.81 -0.33 -22.78
CA GLU A 272 -5.79 -0.15 -24.24
C GLU A 272 -6.44 1.19 -24.61
N ASP A 273 -6.46 1.50 -25.91
CA ASP A 273 -7.00 2.74 -26.47
C ASP A 273 -6.47 4.01 -25.79
N VAL A 274 -5.17 4.00 -25.43
CA VAL A 274 -4.57 5.06 -24.63
C VAL A 274 -4.40 6.35 -25.43
N LYS A 275 -5.13 7.40 -25.02
CA LYS A 275 -4.98 8.76 -25.52
C LYS A 275 -4.22 9.62 -24.51
N VAL A 276 -3.04 10.09 -24.88
CA VAL A 276 -2.30 11.08 -24.10
C VAL A 276 -2.97 12.45 -24.26
N VAL A 277 -3.59 12.93 -23.18
CA VAL A 277 -4.28 14.23 -23.12
C VAL A 277 -3.28 15.36 -22.89
N GLU A 278 -2.32 15.16 -21.98
CA GLU A 278 -1.26 16.11 -21.66
C GLU A 278 0.07 15.37 -21.44
N GLY A 279 1.18 16.02 -21.78
CA GLY A 279 2.53 15.49 -21.58
C GLY A 279 3.11 14.76 -22.80
N PRO A 280 4.18 13.97 -22.60
CA PRO A 280 4.91 13.27 -23.67
C PRO A 280 4.03 12.26 -24.41
N LYS A 281 3.97 12.36 -25.74
CA LYS A 281 3.22 11.45 -26.63
C LYS A 281 3.96 10.13 -26.85
N LEU A 282 4.19 9.38 -25.78
CA LEU A 282 4.91 8.11 -25.78
C LEU A 282 3.92 6.95 -25.85
N GLN A 283 4.21 5.94 -26.68
CA GLN A 283 3.35 4.79 -26.94
C GLN A 283 4.24 3.55 -27.24
N PRO A 284 3.74 2.31 -27.02
CA PRO A 284 2.45 1.99 -26.42
C PRO A 284 2.49 2.13 -24.88
N ILE A 285 1.50 2.82 -24.31
CA ILE A 285 1.24 2.74 -22.86
C ILE A 285 0.36 1.52 -22.62
N ARG A 286 0.84 0.56 -21.82
CA ARG A 286 0.14 -0.74 -21.63
C ARG A 286 -0.47 -0.93 -20.25
N GLU A 287 -0.02 -0.15 -19.27
CA GLU A 287 -0.49 -0.31 -17.90
C GLU A 287 -0.48 1.00 -17.10
N ILE A 288 -1.37 1.06 -16.11
CA ILE A 288 -1.35 2.03 -15.02
C ILE A 288 -0.99 1.27 -13.74
N ALA A 289 0.02 1.72 -13.01
CA ALA A 289 0.51 1.04 -11.81
C ALA A 289 0.56 1.98 -10.60
N SER A 290 0.39 1.42 -9.40
CA SER A 290 0.64 2.15 -8.16
C SER A 290 1.16 1.26 -7.06
N PHE A 291 2.03 1.82 -6.23
CA PHE A 291 2.44 1.19 -4.97
C PHE A 291 1.53 1.61 -3.81
N ARG A 292 0.56 2.52 -3.97
CA ARG A 292 -0.26 2.97 -2.83
C ARG A 292 -1.59 2.22 -2.83
N GLY A 293 -1.88 1.53 -1.73
CA GLY A 293 -3.13 0.76 -1.59
C GLY A 293 -4.43 1.57 -1.73
N ARG A 294 -4.37 2.91 -1.71
CA ARG A 294 -5.55 3.75 -2.03
C ARG A 294 -5.94 3.70 -3.51
N PHE A 295 -5.04 3.32 -4.41
CA PHE A 295 -5.34 3.13 -5.83
C PHE A 295 -5.72 1.69 -6.15
N CYS A 296 -5.85 0.81 -5.15
CA CYS A 296 -6.51 -0.46 -5.33
C CYS A 296 -8.01 -0.24 -5.60
N GLU A 297 -8.62 -1.17 -6.34
CA GLU A 297 -10.07 -1.17 -6.63
C GLU A 297 -10.58 0.09 -7.36
N GLN A 298 -9.69 0.82 -8.06
CA GLN A 298 -10.01 2.12 -8.63
C GLN A 298 -10.93 2.03 -9.86
N ALA A 299 -10.71 1.00 -10.69
CA ALA A 299 -11.49 0.74 -11.90
C ALA A 299 -11.60 -0.78 -12.16
N ARG A 300 -12.56 -1.16 -12.99
CA ARG A 300 -12.82 -2.54 -13.42
C ARG A 300 -12.58 -2.70 -14.91
N SER A 301 -12.37 -3.94 -15.34
CA SER A 301 -12.30 -4.27 -16.77
C SER A 301 -13.54 -3.76 -17.53
N GLY A 302 -13.31 -3.07 -18.64
CA GLY A 302 -14.33 -2.38 -19.45
C GLY A 302 -14.56 -0.92 -19.08
N GLU A 303 -14.07 -0.43 -17.93
CA GLU A 303 -14.25 0.98 -17.54
C GLU A 303 -13.20 1.89 -18.20
N THR A 304 -13.64 3.09 -18.59
CA THR A 304 -12.74 4.14 -19.08
C THR A 304 -12.23 4.99 -17.92
N VAL A 305 -10.95 5.33 -17.93
CA VAL A 305 -10.31 6.09 -16.86
C VAL A 305 -9.57 7.31 -17.41
N LEU A 306 -9.56 8.38 -16.62
CA LEU A 306 -8.64 9.50 -16.78
C LEU A 306 -7.62 9.44 -15.64
N ALA A 307 -6.35 9.28 -15.98
CA ALA A 307 -5.27 9.14 -15.00
C ALA A 307 -4.13 10.13 -15.26
N GLN A 308 -3.53 10.64 -14.19
CA GLN A 308 -2.37 11.51 -14.23
C GLN A 308 -1.25 10.95 -13.36
N GLY A 309 -0.04 10.89 -13.90
CA GLY A 309 1.11 10.35 -13.20
C GLY A 309 2.41 10.46 -13.98
N LYS A 310 3.43 9.77 -13.48
CA LYS A 310 4.75 9.67 -14.10
C LYS A 310 4.72 8.63 -15.21
N ILE A 311 5.10 9.00 -16.43
CA ILE A 311 5.28 8.04 -17.53
C ILE A 311 6.67 7.44 -17.41
N GLU A 312 6.73 6.11 -17.37
CA GLU A 312 7.98 5.36 -17.30
C GLU A 312 8.11 4.43 -18.50
N LYS A 313 9.27 4.44 -19.17
CA LYS A 313 9.63 3.36 -20.08
C LYS A 313 10.00 2.14 -19.24
N VAL A 314 9.34 1.01 -19.48
CA VAL A 314 9.60 -0.29 -18.88
C VAL A 314 10.45 -1.10 -19.85
N MET A 315 11.55 -1.66 -19.38
CA MET A 315 12.47 -2.51 -20.14
C MET A 315 12.65 -3.82 -19.38
N ASP A 316 11.87 -4.85 -19.75
CA ASP A 316 11.92 -6.17 -19.13
C ASP A 316 13.00 -7.02 -19.81
N ARG A 317 14.13 -7.21 -19.13
CA ARG A 317 15.28 -7.94 -19.67
C ARG A 317 15.06 -9.46 -19.72
N ARG A 318 14.03 -9.98 -19.06
CA ARG A 318 13.73 -11.43 -19.04
C ARG A 318 13.14 -11.90 -20.37
N ASN A 319 12.35 -11.04 -21.02
CA ASN A 319 11.62 -11.35 -22.26
C ASN A 319 11.93 -10.37 -23.40
N GLY A 320 12.75 -9.34 -23.16
CA GLY A 320 13.10 -8.33 -24.15
C GLY A 320 11.98 -7.34 -24.48
N ASN A 321 10.91 -7.31 -23.69
CA ASN A 321 9.78 -6.42 -23.92
C ASN A 321 10.10 -5.00 -23.46
N GLU A 322 9.75 -4.04 -24.31
CA GLU A 322 9.76 -2.61 -23.98
C GLU A 322 8.39 -1.99 -24.22
N TYR A 323 7.93 -1.19 -23.26
CA TYR A 323 6.66 -0.47 -23.33
C TYR A 323 6.66 0.72 -22.38
N PHE A 324 5.58 1.48 -22.33
CA PHE A 324 5.41 2.56 -21.35
C PHE A 324 4.32 2.22 -20.33
N ARG A 325 4.50 2.69 -19.10
CA ARG A 325 3.46 2.65 -18.06
C ARG A 325 3.21 4.04 -17.49
N LEU A 326 2.03 4.22 -16.91
CA LEU A 326 1.74 5.37 -16.05
C LEU A 326 1.82 4.96 -14.58
N LEU A 327 2.80 5.47 -13.86
CA LEU A 327 2.93 5.29 -12.41
C LEU A 327 2.21 6.42 -11.67
N ILE A 328 1.24 6.08 -10.82
CA ILE A 328 0.46 7.03 -10.04
C ILE A 328 0.73 6.93 -8.54
N GLY A 329 0.72 8.07 -7.85
CA GLY A 329 0.77 8.17 -6.39
C GLY A 329 2.06 8.75 -5.81
N ASN A 330 2.97 9.25 -6.65
CA ASN A 330 4.22 9.87 -6.24
C ASN A 330 4.03 11.35 -5.86
N LYS A 331 3.06 12.03 -6.48
CA LYS A 331 2.72 13.44 -6.19
C LYS A 331 1.26 13.60 -5.80
N PRO A 332 0.90 14.68 -5.06
CA PRO A 332 -0.50 15.01 -4.79
C PRO A 332 -1.34 15.25 -6.06
N SER A 333 -0.70 15.64 -7.15
CA SER A 333 -1.33 15.81 -8.46
C SER A 333 -1.63 14.49 -9.19
N ASP A 334 -1.17 13.35 -8.68
CA ASP A 334 -1.38 12.06 -9.34
C ASP A 334 -2.74 11.50 -8.94
N TYR A 335 -3.53 11.09 -9.92
CA TYR A 335 -4.88 10.59 -9.70
C TYR A 335 -5.29 9.59 -10.77
N MET A 336 -6.38 8.87 -10.52
CA MET A 336 -7.07 8.03 -11.48
C MET A 336 -8.57 8.08 -11.16
N ILE A 337 -9.37 8.57 -12.10
CA ILE A 337 -10.83 8.70 -11.95
C ILE A 337 -11.53 7.97 -13.09
N LEU A 338 -12.77 7.55 -12.85
CA LEU A 338 -13.61 6.96 -13.89
C LEU A 338 -14.13 8.05 -14.80
N LYS A 339 -14.09 7.81 -16.11
CA LYS A 339 -14.78 8.63 -17.09
C LYS A 339 -16.15 8.01 -17.34
N SER A 340 -17.19 8.82 -17.19
CA SER A 340 -18.59 8.44 -17.45
C SER A 340 -18.85 8.13 -18.91
#